data_AF-A0A3D3Z9R9-F1
#
_entry.id   AF-A0A3D3Z9R9-F1
#
_cell.length_a   1.000
_cell.length_b   1.000
_cell.length_c   1.000
_cell.angle_alpha   90.00
_cell.angle_beta   90.00
_cell.angle_gamma   90.00
#
_symmetry.space_group_name_H-M   'P 1'
#
loop_
_entity.id
_entity.type
_entity.pdbx_description
1 polymer ?
#
loop_
_entity_poly.entity_id
_entity_poly.type
_entity_poly.pdbx_seq_one_letter_code
_entity_poly.pdbx_strand_id
1 'polypeptide(L)'
;AAGVYSDHECADIDDAMQKLRLGQFIMIREGTAARNLEALMPLIQSQKYFSRCMFCTDDKHPSDLLEKGHIDYICREAVAMGADPIMTVQVACLHAARYFLLNNRGAIAPGYLADFAIVEDLK
;
A
#
# COMPACT_ATOMS: atom_id res chain seq x y z
N ALA A 1 5.98 25.68 -4.27
CA ALA A 1 5.54 24.50 -3.49
C ALA A 1 6.72 23.98 -2.67
N ALA A 2 6.48 23.38 -1.49
CA ALA A 2 7.52 22.98 -0.52
C ALA A 2 8.12 21.57 -0.73
N GLY A 3 7.60 20.77 -1.68
CA GLY A 3 8.18 19.46 -2.04
C GLY A 3 7.65 18.25 -1.28
N VAL A 4 6.47 18.33 -0.65
CA VAL A 4 5.81 17.17 -0.02
C VAL A 4 4.94 16.44 -1.04
N TYR A 5 5.25 15.15 -1.29
CA TYR A 5 4.64 14.36 -2.38
C TYR A 5 3.83 13.14 -1.93
N SER A 6 3.76 12.83 -0.65
CA SER A 6 2.94 11.73 -0.11
C SER A 6 2.31 12.09 1.21
N ASP A 7 1.28 11.35 1.59
CA ASP A 7 0.67 11.43 2.91
C ASP A 7 0.03 10.09 3.32
N HIS A 8 0.13 9.75 4.61
CA HIS A 8 -0.59 8.64 5.24
C HIS A 8 -1.73 9.09 6.16
N GLU A 9 -1.87 10.39 6.42
CA GLU A 9 -2.92 10.95 7.27
C GLU A 9 -4.23 11.19 6.50
N CYS A 10 -4.75 10.15 5.87
CA CYS A 10 -6.05 10.19 5.18
C CYS A 10 -7.10 9.44 6.00
N ALA A 11 -8.05 10.16 6.58
CA ALA A 11 -9.12 9.55 7.38
C ALA A 11 -10.16 8.85 6.50
N ASP A 12 -10.48 9.44 5.35
CA ASP A 12 -11.50 8.94 4.42
C ASP A 12 -11.12 9.14 2.95
N ILE A 13 -12.02 8.69 2.07
CA ILE A 13 -11.85 8.76 0.63
C ILE A 13 -11.83 10.19 0.08
N ASP A 14 -12.55 11.12 0.69
CA ASP A 14 -12.63 12.50 0.21
C ASP A 14 -11.32 13.24 0.47
N ASP A 15 -10.71 13.04 1.64
CA ASP A 15 -9.37 13.51 1.97
C ASP A 15 -8.32 12.96 1.01
N ALA A 16 -8.36 11.64 0.76
CA ALA A 16 -7.44 11.00 -0.17
C ALA A 16 -7.59 11.54 -1.60
N MET A 17 -8.82 11.76 -2.05
CA MET A 17 -9.09 12.31 -3.37
C MET A 17 -8.64 13.76 -3.51
N GLN A 18 -8.72 14.58 -2.47
CA GLN A 18 -8.15 15.94 -2.48
C GLN A 18 -6.63 15.89 -2.68
N LYS A 19 -5.92 15.02 -1.95
CA LYS A 19 -4.45 14.88 -2.04
C LYS A 19 -4.00 14.29 -3.38
N LEU A 20 -4.75 13.32 -3.92
CA LEU A 20 -4.52 12.78 -5.26
C LEU A 20 -4.68 13.87 -6.34
N ARG A 21 -5.67 14.76 -6.22
CA ARG A 21 -5.86 15.90 -7.16
C ARG A 21 -4.69 16.88 -7.10
N LEU A 22 -4.02 17.00 -5.96
CA LEU A 22 -2.79 17.77 -5.80
C LEU A 22 -1.53 17.01 -6.26
N GLY A 23 -1.69 15.79 -6.76
CA GLY A 23 -0.60 14.98 -7.32
C GLY A 23 0.17 14.16 -6.29
N GLN A 24 -0.28 14.10 -5.04
CA GLN A 24 0.37 13.30 -4.00
C GLN A 24 0.13 11.81 -4.20
N PHE A 25 1.00 11.00 -3.59
CA PHE A 25 0.80 9.58 -3.36
C PHE A 25 0.08 9.36 -2.04
N ILE A 26 -0.80 8.36 -2.00
CA ILE A 26 -1.49 7.97 -0.76
C ILE A 26 -0.78 6.74 -0.17
N MET A 27 -0.30 6.89 1.05
CA MET A 27 0.21 5.81 1.87
C MET A 27 -0.95 5.27 2.71
N ILE A 28 -1.58 4.19 2.26
CA ILE A 28 -2.74 3.59 2.91
C ILE A 28 -2.26 2.90 4.20
N ARG A 29 -2.61 3.49 5.34
CA ARG A 29 -2.16 3.08 6.66
C ARG A 29 -3.05 2.00 7.27
N GLU A 30 -2.43 0.96 7.80
CA GLU A 30 -3.08 -0.01 8.68
C GLU A 30 -2.13 -0.35 9.84
N GLY A 31 -2.09 0.55 10.82
CA GLY A 31 -1.27 0.48 12.03
C GLY A 31 -2.03 0.00 13.25
N THR A 32 -1.41 0.10 14.43
CA THR A 32 -2.09 -0.20 15.71
C THR A 32 -3.00 0.94 16.13
N ALA A 33 -2.49 2.18 16.13
CA ALA A 33 -3.26 3.33 16.59
C ALA A 33 -4.28 3.83 15.55
N ALA A 34 -3.95 3.70 14.26
CA ALA A 34 -4.76 4.21 13.16
C ALA A 34 -4.91 3.19 12.03
N ARG A 35 -6.16 2.94 11.64
CA ARG A 35 -6.56 1.92 10.66
C ARG A 35 -7.40 2.58 9.59
N ASN A 36 -6.83 2.73 8.38
CA ASN A 36 -7.42 3.49 7.29
C ASN A 36 -7.69 2.61 6.06
N LEU A 37 -7.29 1.33 6.08
CA LEU A 37 -7.42 0.44 4.92
C LEU A 37 -8.87 0.39 4.40
N GLU A 38 -9.82 0.07 5.27
CA GLU A 38 -11.24 -0.08 4.92
C GLU A 38 -11.80 1.19 4.27
N ALA A 39 -11.56 2.35 4.88
CA ALA A 39 -12.04 3.64 4.37
C ALA A 39 -11.44 4.03 3.01
N LEU A 40 -10.22 3.53 2.71
CA LEU A 40 -9.47 3.87 1.50
C LEU A 40 -9.50 2.76 0.43
N MET A 41 -10.13 1.61 0.71
CA MET A 41 -10.26 0.51 -0.24
C MET A 41 -10.79 0.90 -1.63
N PRO A 42 -11.71 1.87 -1.79
CA PRO A 42 -12.17 2.29 -3.11
C PRO A 42 -11.04 2.77 -4.04
N LEU A 43 -9.91 3.26 -3.51
CA LEU A 43 -8.75 3.67 -4.30
C LEU A 43 -8.12 2.49 -5.05
N ILE A 44 -8.13 1.31 -4.44
CA ILE A 44 -7.57 0.08 -5.01
C ILE A 44 -8.63 -0.62 -5.87
N GLN A 45 -9.84 -0.82 -5.33
CA GLN A 45 -10.93 -1.53 -6.01
C GLN A 45 -11.37 -0.86 -7.31
N SER A 46 -11.32 0.46 -7.39
CA SER A 46 -11.68 1.19 -8.63
C SER A 46 -10.69 0.98 -9.78
N GLN A 47 -9.51 0.41 -9.52
CA GLN A 47 -8.39 0.22 -10.46
C GLN A 47 -7.87 1.51 -11.11
N LYS A 48 -8.42 2.66 -10.74
CA LYS A 48 -8.11 3.96 -11.34
C LYS A 48 -6.94 4.65 -10.65
N TYR A 49 -6.81 4.45 -9.34
CA TYR A 49 -5.87 5.21 -8.50
C TYR A 49 -4.80 4.36 -7.82
N PHE A 50 -4.87 3.02 -7.94
CA PHE A 50 -3.94 2.10 -7.27
C PHE A 50 -2.46 2.41 -7.57
N SER A 51 -2.14 2.90 -8.77
CA SER A 51 -0.77 3.27 -9.16
C SER A 51 -0.19 4.48 -8.42
N ARG A 52 -1.02 5.22 -7.68
CA ARG A 52 -0.63 6.30 -6.77
C ARG A 52 -0.80 5.93 -5.29
N CYS A 53 -1.02 4.65 -5.01
CA CYS A 53 -1.16 4.14 -3.65
C CYS A 53 0.04 3.26 -3.30
N MET A 54 0.38 3.22 -2.02
CA MET A 54 1.27 2.23 -1.41
C MET A 54 0.79 1.91 0.00
N PHE A 55 1.10 0.74 0.53
CA PHE A 55 0.75 0.40 1.91
C PHE A 55 1.81 0.87 2.91
N CYS A 56 1.37 1.25 4.10
CA CYS A 56 2.24 1.48 5.25
C CYS A 56 1.55 1.03 6.55
N THR A 57 2.32 0.76 7.59
CA THR A 57 1.77 0.55 8.93
C THR A 57 1.84 1.81 9.78
N ASP A 58 2.81 2.70 9.51
CA ASP A 58 3.22 3.74 10.45
C ASP A 58 3.69 3.09 11.77
N ASP A 59 2.86 3.06 12.80
CA ASP A 59 3.12 2.35 14.05
C ASP A 59 2.50 0.94 14.07
N LYS A 60 3.25 -0.01 14.65
CA LYS A 60 2.72 -1.32 15.04
C LYS A 60 3.21 -1.71 16.42
N HIS A 61 2.28 -2.09 17.29
CA HIS A 61 2.60 -2.70 18.57
C HIS A 61 3.21 -4.10 18.35
N PRO A 62 4.22 -4.52 19.13
CA PRO A 62 4.87 -5.82 18.94
C PRO A 62 3.90 -7.01 18.95
N SER A 63 2.85 -6.99 19.78
CA SER A 63 1.83 -8.04 19.78
C SER A 63 1.05 -8.09 18.46
N ASP A 64 0.63 -6.95 17.91
CA ASP A 64 -0.06 -6.89 16.61
C ASP A 64 0.85 -7.34 15.46
N LEU A 65 2.16 -7.08 15.56
CA LEU A 65 3.12 -7.54 14.57
C LEU A 65 3.28 -9.07 14.62
N LEU A 66 3.38 -9.65 15.82
CA LEU A 66 3.51 -11.09 16.02
C LEU A 66 2.24 -11.86 15.63
N GLU A 67 1.06 -11.32 15.95
CA GLU A 67 -0.21 -12.01 15.72
C GLU A 67 -0.72 -11.86 14.30
N LYS A 68 -0.55 -10.67 13.69
CA LYS A 68 -1.18 -10.34 12.41
C LYS A 68 -0.20 -10.26 11.25
N GLY A 69 1.03 -9.82 11.48
CA GLY A 69 2.01 -9.52 10.42
C GLY A 69 2.23 -8.01 10.18
N HIS A 70 2.81 -7.63 9.05
CA HIS A 70 3.15 -6.26 8.69
C HIS A 70 2.43 -5.82 7.41
N ILE A 71 3.13 -5.51 6.31
CA ILE A 71 2.50 -5.20 5.01
C ILE A 71 1.76 -6.41 4.43
N ASP A 72 2.23 -7.64 4.72
CA ASP A 72 1.58 -8.88 4.31
C ASP A 72 0.16 -9.01 4.88
N TYR A 73 -0.05 -8.53 6.12
CA TYR A 73 -1.38 -8.44 6.72
C TYR A 73 -2.29 -7.52 5.92
N ILE A 74 -1.81 -6.31 5.59
CA ILE A 74 -2.57 -5.32 4.82
C ILE A 74 -2.97 -5.89 3.45
N CYS A 75 -2.07 -6.66 2.83
CA CYS A 75 -2.36 -7.35 1.58
C CYS A 75 -3.49 -8.37 1.72
N ARG A 76 -3.42 -9.25 2.73
CA ARG A 76 -4.48 -10.26 2.97
C ARG A 76 -5.83 -9.60 3.25
N GLU A 77 -5.85 -8.57 4.10
CA GLU A 77 -7.09 -7.84 4.39
C GLU A 77 -7.66 -7.15 3.15
N ALA A 78 -6.82 -6.50 2.33
CA ALA A 78 -7.27 -5.86 1.10
C ALA A 78 -7.88 -6.86 0.10
N VAL A 79 -7.25 -8.03 -0.07
CA VAL A 79 -7.79 -9.11 -0.91
C VAL A 79 -9.09 -9.66 -0.33
N ALA A 80 -9.16 -9.89 0.98
CA ALA A 80 -10.39 -10.34 1.65
C ALA A 80 -11.54 -9.34 1.49
N MET A 81 -11.25 -8.04 1.41
CA MET A 81 -12.21 -6.98 1.10
C MET A 81 -12.53 -6.86 -0.42
N GLY A 82 -12.00 -7.73 -1.27
CA GLY A 82 -12.32 -7.81 -2.69
C GLY A 82 -11.39 -7.00 -3.62
N ALA A 83 -10.20 -6.60 -3.16
CA ALA A 83 -9.19 -6.05 -4.05
C ALA A 83 -8.64 -7.12 -5.00
N ASP A 84 -8.29 -6.71 -6.23
CA ASP A 84 -7.57 -7.58 -7.15
C ASP A 84 -6.19 -7.96 -6.55
N PRO A 85 -5.86 -9.26 -6.40
CA PRO A 85 -4.63 -9.66 -5.74
C PRO A 85 -3.36 -9.18 -6.45
N ILE A 86 -3.37 -9.07 -7.78
CA ILE A 86 -2.21 -8.61 -8.53
C ILE A 86 -1.99 -7.11 -8.30
N MET A 87 -3.05 -6.31 -8.32
CA MET A 87 -2.98 -4.89 -7.98
C MET A 87 -2.54 -4.68 -6.53
N THR A 88 -3.04 -5.47 -5.59
CA THR A 88 -2.62 -5.44 -4.19
C THR A 88 -1.11 -5.66 -4.05
N VAL A 89 -0.55 -6.66 -4.76
CA VAL A 89 0.90 -6.89 -4.80
C VAL A 89 1.65 -5.70 -5.44
N GLN A 90 1.10 -5.08 -6.48
CA GLN A 90 1.72 -3.88 -7.07
C GLN A 90 1.74 -2.68 -6.11
N VAL A 91 0.67 -2.47 -5.34
CA VAL A 91 0.59 -1.42 -4.30
C VAL A 91 1.60 -1.69 -3.18
N ALA A 92 1.72 -2.96 -2.74
CA ALA A 92 2.64 -3.37 -1.70
C ALA A 92 4.13 -3.30 -2.12
N CYS A 93 4.43 -3.55 -3.40
CA CYS A 93 5.80 -3.70 -3.89
C CYS A 93 6.18 -2.60 -4.89
N LEU A 94 5.66 -2.68 -6.11
CA LEU A 94 6.11 -1.88 -7.25
C LEU A 94 5.90 -0.37 -7.04
N HIS A 95 4.75 0.04 -6.52
CA HIS A 95 4.43 1.46 -6.34
C HIS A 95 5.21 2.08 -5.20
N ALA A 96 5.40 1.35 -4.09
CA ALA A 96 6.30 1.75 -3.01
C ALA A 96 7.75 1.92 -3.53
N ALA A 97 8.28 0.91 -4.24
CA ALA A 97 9.63 0.96 -4.77
C ALA A 97 9.85 2.13 -5.74
N ARG A 98 8.88 2.39 -6.62
CA ARG A 98 8.93 3.53 -7.56
C ARG A 98 8.89 4.87 -6.84
N TYR A 99 8.06 5.02 -5.81
CA TYR A 99 7.98 6.26 -5.04
C TYR A 99 9.32 6.60 -4.37
N PHE A 100 9.96 5.60 -3.77
CA PHE A 100 11.27 5.76 -3.11
C PHE A 100 12.47 5.68 -4.06
N LEU A 101 12.25 5.67 -5.39
CA LEU A 101 13.29 5.60 -6.42
C LEU A 101 14.21 4.37 -6.30
N LEU A 102 13.67 3.27 -5.75
CA LEU A 102 14.31 1.97 -5.69
C LEU A 102 14.14 1.24 -7.02
N ASN A 103 14.75 1.79 -8.08
CA ASN A 103 14.46 1.46 -9.48
C ASN A 103 14.68 0.00 -9.87
N ASN A 104 15.42 -0.76 -9.06
CA ASN A 104 15.71 -2.19 -9.26
C ASN A 104 15.02 -3.10 -8.21
N ARG A 105 13.92 -2.66 -7.59
CA ARG A 105 13.14 -3.43 -6.60
C ARG A 105 11.63 -3.37 -6.88
N GLY A 106 10.89 -4.22 -6.18
CA GLY A 106 9.41 -4.24 -6.21
C GLY A 106 8.79 -4.95 -7.41
N ALA A 107 9.60 -5.61 -8.25
CA ALA A 107 9.15 -6.44 -9.37
C ALA A 107 10.16 -7.56 -9.66
N ILE A 108 9.67 -8.63 -10.30
CA ILE A 108 10.48 -9.74 -10.79
C ILE A 108 10.78 -9.50 -12.27
N ALA A 109 11.98 -9.03 -12.58
CA ALA A 109 12.44 -8.77 -13.94
C ALA A 109 13.98 -8.82 -14.04
N PRO A 110 14.55 -9.04 -15.24
CA PRO A 110 16.00 -8.96 -15.43
C PRO A 110 16.57 -7.62 -14.94
N GLY A 111 17.67 -7.67 -14.18
CA GLY A 111 18.32 -6.49 -13.60
C GLY A 111 17.72 -5.99 -12.28
N TYR A 112 16.60 -6.57 -11.82
CA TYR A 112 16.05 -6.31 -10.49
C TYR A 112 16.73 -7.19 -9.44
N LEU A 113 16.72 -6.72 -8.19
CA LEU A 113 17.16 -7.51 -7.05
C LEU A 113 16.25 -8.74 -6.91
N ALA A 114 16.83 -9.90 -6.65
CA ALA A 114 16.11 -11.15 -6.40
C ALA A 114 15.50 -11.17 -4.99
N ASP A 115 14.62 -10.22 -4.72
CA ASP A 115 13.85 -10.08 -3.48
C ASP A 115 12.40 -10.48 -3.76
N PHE A 116 12.03 -11.69 -3.35
CA PHE A 116 10.71 -12.27 -3.60
C PHE A 116 10.27 -13.17 -2.45
N ALA A 117 8.96 -13.21 -2.24
CA ALA A 117 8.30 -14.16 -1.35
C ALA A 117 7.56 -15.21 -2.18
N ILE A 118 7.61 -16.46 -1.73
CA ILE A 118 6.76 -17.53 -2.26
C ILE A 118 5.60 -17.69 -1.30
N VAL A 119 4.38 -17.63 -1.83
CA VAL A 119 3.13 -17.75 -1.07
C VAL A 119 2.36 -18.98 -1.56
N GLU A 120 1.55 -19.57 -0.68
CA GLU A 120 0.73 -20.74 -1.02
C GLU A 120 -0.36 -20.39 -2.03
N ASP A 121 -1.04 -19.26 -1.81
CA ASP A 121 -2.01 -18.69 -2.72
C ASP A 121 -2.11 -17.15 -2.55
N LEU A 122 -3.04 -16.54 -3.32
CA LEU A 122 -3.34 -15.11 -3.31
C LEU A 122 -4.79 -14.84 -2.88
N LYS A 123 -5.40 -15.74 -2.10
CA LYS A 123 -6.83 -15.70 -1.73
C LYS A 123 -7.05 -15.44 -0.25
#